data_AF-A0A6I2WV18-F1
#
_entry.id   AF-A0A6I2WV18-F1
#
_cell.length_a   1.000
_cell.length_b   1.000
_cell.length_c   1.000
_cell.angle_alpha   90.00
_cell.angle_beta   90.00
_cell.angle_gamma   90.00
#
_symmetry.space_group_name_H-M   'P 1'
#
loop_
_entity.id
_entity.type
_entity.pdbx_description
1 polymer ?
#
loop_
_entity_poly.entity_id
_entity_poly.type
_entity_poly.pdbx_seq_one_letter_code
_entity_poly.pdbx_strand_id
1 'polypeptide(L)' 'MLNPKVNLGLMFSFRNPAAWRRPFTETYRNELALIEEAEHLGYDTIWLTEHHFAGSVAPLLG' A
#
# COMPACT_ATOMS: atom_id res chain seq x y z
N MET A 1 -2.27 -28.26 -24.51
CA MET A 1 -2.47 -28.04 -23.06
C MET A 1 -2.57 -26.54 -22.86
N LEU A 2 -3.65 -26.03 -22.26
CA LEU A 2 -3.73 -24.62 -21.90
C LEU A 2 -2.83 -24.39 -20.68
N ASN A 3 -1.99 -23.36 -20.73
CA ASN A 3 -1.24 -22.91 -19.56
C ASN A 3 -2.23 -22.17 -18.65
N PRO A 4 -2.48 -22.65 -17.41
CA PRO A 4 -3.40 -21.94 -16.52
C PRO A 4 -2.83 -20.55 -16.23
N LYS A 5 -3.68 -19.52 -16.37
CA LYS A 5 -3.29 -18.14 -16.04
C LYS A 5 -3.00 -18.07 -14.54
N VAL A 6 -1.77 -17.70 -14.18
CA VAL A 6 -1.38 -17.41 -12.80
C VAL A 6 -1.88 -16.00 -12.47
N ASN A 7 -2.51 -15.83 -11.31
CA ASN A 7 -2.85 -14.50 -10.79
C ASN A 7 -1.64 -13.94 -10.05
N LEU A 8 -1.11 -12.81 -10.52
CA LEU A 8 -0.03 -12.09 -9.85
C LEU A 8 -0.56 -10.78 -9.29
N GLY A 9 -0.40 -10.57 -7.97
CA GLY A 9 -0.88 -9.36 -7.30
C GLY A 9 0.17 -8.65 -6.47
N LEU A 10 -0.13 -7.38 -6.14
CA LEU A 10 0.68 -6.52 -5.28
C LEU A 10 -0.10 -6.15 -4.02
N MET A 11 0.61 -5.95 -2.90
CA MET A 11 0.01 -5.55 -1.63
C MET A 11 0.47 -4.15 -1.21
N PHE A 12 -0.50 -3.31 -0.87
CA PHE A 12 -0.31 -1.92 -0.45
C PHE A 12 -0.78 -1.76 1.01
N SER A 13 0.09 -1.18 1.83
CA SER A 13 -0.16 -1.10 3.27
C SER A 13 -0.83 0.19 3.72
N PHE A 14 -0.80 1.26 2.91
CA PHE A 14 -1.28 2.59 3.28
C PHE A 14 -0.74 3.08 4.64
N ARG A 15 0.48 2.66 5.00
CA ARG A 15 1.11 3.00 6.29
C ARG A 15 2.01 4.22 6.16
N ASN A 16 2.10 4.96 7.27
CA ASN A 16 2.87 6.19 7.35
C ASN A 16 3.76 6.24 8.61
N PRO A 17 4.79 5.37 8.67
CA PRO A 17 5.60 5.19 9.86
C PRO A 17 6.50 6.41 10.13
N ALA A 18 6.96 6.52 11.38
CA ALA A 18 7.62 7.74 11.87
C ALA A 18 8.90 8.10 11.12
N ALA A 19 9.71 7.11 10.77
CA ALA A 19 11.01 7.31 10.16
C ALA A 19 10.96 7.99 8.78
N TRP A 20 9.83 7.90 8.07
CA TRP A 20 9.65 8.50 6.73
C TRP A 20 8.25 9.10 6.57
N ARG A 21 7.75 9.71 7.64
CA ARG A 21 6.39 10.23 7.68
C ARG A 21 6.17 11.35 6.66
N ARG A 22 5.05 11.29 5.94
CA ARG A 22 4.59 12.34 5.01
C ARG A 22 3.16 12.76 5.33
N PRO A 23 2.62 13.85 4.77
CA PRO A 23 1.19 14.11 4.83
C PRO A 23 0.40 12.91 4.28
N PHE A 24 -0.67 12.49 4.96
CA PHE A 24 -1.45 11.33 4.51
C PHE A 24 -1.99 11.50 3.09
N THR A 25 -2.39 12.71 2.71
CA THR A 25 -2.82 13.00 1.33
C THR A 25 -1.73 12.69 0.30
N GLU A 26 -0.46 12.89 0.63
CA GLU A 26 0.67 12.53 -0.23
C GLU A 26 0.89 11.02 -0.24
N THR A 27 0.87 10.36 0.93
CA THR A 27 0.98 8.89 1.03
C THR A 27 -0.07 8.20 0.18
N TYR A 28 -1.34 8.57 0.33
CA TYR A 28 -2.44 7.99 -0.44
C TYR A 28 -2.31 8.30 -1.93
N ARG A 29 -1.95 9.53 -2.31
CA ARG A 29 -1.72 9.89 -3.72
C ARG A 29 -0.63 9.01 -4.35
N ASN A 30 0.49 8.82 -3.65
CA ASN A 30 1.61 8.05 -4.17
C ASN A 30 1.28 6.55 -4.27
N GLU A 31 0.60 5.98 -3.27
CA GLU A 31 0.17 4.57 -3.33
C GLU A 31 -0.87 4.35 -4.45
N LEU A 32 -1.82 5.26 -4.63
CA LEU A 32 -2.79 5.18 -5.73
C LEU A 32 -2.14 5.29 -7.11
N ALA A 33 -1.12 6.15 -7.27
CA ALA A 33 -0.37 6.23 -8.52
C ALA A 33 0.37 4.91 -8.83
N LEU A 34 0.96 4.26 -7.82
CA LEU A 34 1.59 2.95 -8.00
C LEU A 34 0.57 1.85 -8.33
N ILE A 35 -0.65 1.93 -7.79
CA ILE A 35 -1.74 1.02 -8.12
C ILE A 35 -2.17 1.18 -9.59
N GLU A 36 -2.28 2.41 -10.08
CA GLU A 36 -2.56 2.69 -11.50
C GLU A 36 -1.45 2.12 -12.40
N GLU A 37 -0.18 2.31 -12.04
CA GLU A 37 0.94 1.70 -12.77
C GLU A 37 0.90 0.16 -12.74
N ALA A 38 0.47 -0.45 -11.63
CA ALA A 38 0.31 -1.89 -11.55
C ALA A 38 -0.76 -2.41 -12.54
N GLU A 39 -1.84 -1.66 -12.74
CA GLU A 39 -2.85 -1.97 -13.76
C GLU A 39 -2.26 -1.88 -15.16
N HIS A 40 -1.52 -0.81 -15.49
CA HIS A 40 -0.84 -0.67 -16.79
C HIS A 40 0.18 -1.79 -17.06
N LEU A 41 0.85 -2.28 -16.02
CA LEU A 41 1.82 -3.39 -16.12
C LEU A 41 1.15 -4.78 -16.21
N GLY A 42 -0.18 -4.87 -16.04
CA GLY A 42 -0.94 -6.10 -16.18
C GLY A 42 -0.95 -7.00 -14.95
N TYR A 43 -0.73 -6.44 -13.75
CA TYR A 43 -0.99 -7.17 -12.50
C TYR A 43 -2.49 -7.46 -12.36
N ASP A 44 -2.83 -8.63 -11.84
CA ASP A 44 -4.21 -9.11 -11.80
C ASP A 44 -4.98 -8.63 -10.56
N THR A 45 -4.28 -8.40 -9.44
CA THR A 45 -4.93 -8.14 -8.15
C THR A 45 -4.16 -7.13 -7.30
N ILE A 46 -4.89 -6.26 -6.63
CA ILE A 46 -4.38 -5.39 -5.57
C ILE A 46 -4.93 -5.87 -4.23
N TRP A 47 -4.03 -6.04 -3.25
CA TRP A 47 -4.36 -6.41 -1.87
C TRP A 47 -4.12 -5.23 -0.95
N LEU A 48 -5.07 -4.98 -0.05
CA LEU A 48 -4.97 -3.93 0.95
C LEU A 48 -4.97 -4.54 2.35
N THR A 49 -4.20 -3.97 3.27
CA THR A 49 -4.28 -4.33 4.68
C THR A 49 -5.20 -3.36 5.42
N GLU A 50 -6.17 -3.87 6.16
CA GLU A 50 -6.95 -3.06 7.09
C GLU A 50 -6.14 -2.78 8.36
N HIS A 51 -6.18 -1.54 8.83
CA HIS A 51 -5.50 -1.12 10.04
C HIS A 51 -6.49 -0.41 10.98
N HIS A 52 -6.87 -1.07 12.05
CA HIS A 52 -7.57 -0.44 13.17
C HIS A 52 -6.56 0.32 14.02
N PHE A 53 -6.26 1.56 13.62
CA PHE A 53 -5.47 2.58 14.32
C PHE A 53 -4.79 2.12 15.63
N ALA A 54 -3.77 1.26 15.54
CA ALA A 54 -2.82 1.06 16.62
C ALA A 54 -1.94 2.31 16.59
N GLY A 55 -2.37 3.32 17.35
CA GLY A 55 -1.81 4.65 17.32
C GLY A 55 -0.30 4.62 17.24
N SER A 56 0.27 5.35 16.28
CA SER A 56 1.61 5.86 16.45
C SER A 56 1.57 6.88 17.59
N VAL A 57 1.43 6.40 18.82
CA VAL A 57 1.89 7.14 19.97
C VAL A 57 3.40 7.22 19.78
N ALA A 58 3.87 8.38 19.33
CA ALA A 58 5.22 8.76 19.70
C ALA A 58 5.29 8.61 21.23
N PRO A 59 6.33 7.99 21.80
CA PRO A 59 6.56 8.19 23.22
C PRO A 59 6.81 9.68 23.39
N LEU A 60 5.80 10.41 23.86
CA LEU A 60 5.97 11.70 24.51
C LEU A 60 6.53 11.43 25.90
N LEU A 61 7.78 10.99 25.96
CA LEU A 61 8.67 11.00 27.13
C LEU A 61 10.06 11.11 26.48
N GLY A 62 10.69 12.28 26.46
CA GLY A 62 11.07 13.07 27.63
C GLY A 62 12.58 12.99 27.70
#